data_AF-A0A968IRE8-F1
#
_entry.id   AF-A0A968IRE8-F1
#
_cell.length_a   1.000
_cell.length_b   1.000
_cell.length_c   1.000
_cell.angle_alpha   90.00
_cell.angle_beta   90.00
_cell.angle_gamma   90.00
#
_symmetry.space_group_name_H-M   'P 1'
#
loop_
_entity.id
_entity.type
_entity.pdbx_description
1 polymer ?
#
loop_
_entity_poly.entity_id
_entity_poly.type
_entity_poly.pdbx_seq_one_letter_code
_entity_poly.pdbx_strand_id
1 'polypeptide(L)'
;MSARLIIDRITVSCSIGVIGRALWIKRRRLTESALGYRLVVADYSQIELRAAAERSGDRRMIEAYQNDEDLHRLTAALIADKSLDQVEKSERQAAKAINFGLIYAMGAKAEYAYNNFHCRSCGSNLSR
;
A
#
# COMPACT_ATOMS: atom_id res chain seq x y z
N MET A 1 -8.73 -6.66 18.98
CA MET A 1 -7.30 -6.58 18.60
C MET A 1 -6.90 -7.94 18.10
N SER A 2 -6.74 -8.10 16.79
CA SER A 2 -6.37 -9.39 16.23
C SER A 2 -5.14 -9.18 15.36
N ALA A 3 -3.99 -9.60 15.88
CA ALA A 3 -2.70 -9.61 15.18
C ALA A 3 -2.77 -10.25 13.79
N ARG A 4 -3.82 -11.04 13.53
CA ARG A 4 -4.20 -11.67 12.27
C ARG A 4 -4.21 -10.69 11.08
N LEU A 5 -4.78 -9.49 11.22
CA LEU A 5 -4.82 -8.51 10.11
C LEU A 5 -3.41 -8.10 9.62
N ILE A 6 -2.43 -8.15 10.51
CA ILE A 6 -1.06 -7.68 10.32
C ILE A 6 -0.16 -8.81 9.81
N ILE A 7 -0.25 -10.01 10.39
CA ILE A 7 0.68 -11.11 10.14
C ILE A 7 0.30 -12.00 8.95
N ASP A 8 -0.95 -11.94 8.47
CA ASP A 8 -1.48 -12.90 7.48
C ASP A 8 -0.84 -12.79 6.08
N ARG A 9 -0.02 -11.75 5.81
CA ARG A 9 0.62 -11.52 4.49
C ARG A 9 2.13 -11.24 4.59
N ILE A 10 2.89 -12.29 4.86
CA ILE A 10 4.35 -12.33 4.65
C ILE A 10 4.63 -12.84 3.25
N THR A 11 5.27 -12.02 2.41
CA THR A 11 5.73 -12.44 1.09
C THR A 11 7.13 -13.01 1.22
N VAL A 12 7.29 -14.31 0.99
CA VAL A 12 8.58 -14.98 1.03
C VAL A 12 9.10 -15.15 -0.40
N SER A 13 10.31 -14.65 -0.67
CA SER A 13 11.03 -14.89 -1.91
C SER A 13 12.39 -15.52 -1.64
N CYS A 14 12.72 -16.55 -2.42
CA CYS A 14 14.00 -17.24 -2.35
C CYS A 14 14.76 -16.96 -3.65
N SER A 15 15.92 -16.32 -3.54
CA SER A 15 16.78 -16.06 -4.71
C SER A 15 17.86 -17.13 -4.76
N ILE A 16 17.85 -17.93 -5.83
CA ILE A 16 18.96 -18.81 -6.16
C ILE A 16 20.09 -17.90 -6.65
N GLY A 17 21.27 -18.03 -6.04
CA GLY A 17 22.50 -17.42 -6.55
C GLY A 17 22.89 -18.03 -7.89
N VAL A 18 22.19 -17.67 -8.96
CA VAL A 18 22.70 -17.71 -10.33
C VAL A 18 22.13 -16.48 -11.04
N ILE A 19 23.06 -15.72 -11.61
CA ILE A 19 22.90 -14.49 -12.36
C ILE A 19 21.75 -14.63 -13.37
N GLY A 20 20.62 -13.97 -13.15
CA GLY A 20 19.60 -13.83 -14.21
C GLY A 20 18.15 -13.66 -13.74
N ARG A 21 17.64 -12.43 -13.95
CA ARG A 21 16.23 -12.00 -13.88
C ARG A 21 15.63 -11.74 -12.50
N ALA A 22 16.00 -10.58 -11.93
CA ALA A 22 15.05 -9.68 -11.29
C ALA A 22 15.59 -8.25 -11.40
N LEU A 23 14.80 -7.36 -12.00
CA LEU A 23 15.12 -5.94 -12.25
C LEU A 23 15.28 -5.10 -10.96
N TRP A 24 15.30 -5.73 -9.78
CA TRP A 24 15.06 -5.11 -8.47
C TRP A 24 16.29 -4.82 -7.62
N ILE A 25 17.52 -5.15 -8.06
CA ILE A 25 18.72 -4.96 -7.22
C ILE A 25 19.94 -4.61 -8.08
N LYS A 26 20.17 -3.31 -8.35
CA LYS A 26 21.48 -2.83 -8.83
C LYS A 26 22.45 -2.49 -7.68
N ARG A 27 21.97 -2.13 -6.48
CA ARG A 27 22.83 -1.67 -5.36
C ARG A 27 23.03 -2.64 -4.18
N ARG A 28 22.17 -3.65 -3.95
CA ARG A 28 22.32 -4.63 -2.84
C ARG A 28 23.06 -5.92 -3.25
N ARG A 29 23.86 -5.89 -4.31
CA ARG A 29 24.62 -7.05 -4.83
C ARG A 29 25.84 -7.45 -3.98
N LEU A 30 26.05 -6.79 -2.84
CA LEU A 30 27.24 -6.99 -2.02
C LEU A 30 27.09 -8.11 -0.98
N THR A 31 25.94 -8.79 -0.94
CA THR A 31 25.67 -9.86 0.03
C THR A 31 25.40 -11.16 -0.72
N GLU A 32 26.35 -12.09 -0.66
CA GLU A 32 26.25 -13.43 -1.24
C GLU A 32 26.10 -14.47 -0.12
N SER A 33 25.33 -15.53 -0.36
CA SER A 33 25.26 -16.66 0.57
C SER A 33 26.46 -17.58 0.40
N ALA A 34 26.84 -18.27 1.49
CA ALA A 34 27.85 -19.33 1.43
C ALA A 34 27.45 -20.45 0.45
N LEU A 35 28.45 -21.18 -0.05
CA LEU A 35 28.23 -22.26 -1.01
C LEU A 35 27.30 -23.34 -0.40
N GLY A 36 26.25 -23.70 -1.14
CA GLY A 36 25.21 -24.62 -0.65
C GLY A 36 24.08 -23.98 0.16
N TYR A 37 24.16 -22.68 0.47
CA TYR A 37 23.10 -21.93 1.16
C TYR A 37 22.35 -20.99 0.21
N ARG A 38 21.13 -20.59 0.60
CA ARG A 38 20.30 -19.62 -0.14
C ARG A 38 19.89 -18.46 0.75
N LEU A 39 19.76 -17.29 0.16
CA LEU A 39 19.14 -16.14 0.81
C LEU A 39 17.62 -16.23 0.70
N VAL A 40 16.94 -16.05 1.83
CA VAL A 40 15.49 -15.95 1.94
C VAL A 40 15.15 -14.53 2.36
N VAL A 41 14.25 -13.90 1.63
CA VAL A 41 13.70 -12.58 1.95
C VAL A 41 12.23 -12.76 2.30
N ALA A 42 11.85 -12.23 3.46
CA ALA A 42 10.48 -12.24 3.93
C ALA A 42 10.06 -10.80 4.24
N ASP A 43 9.18 -10.24 3.42
CA ASP A 43 8.68 -8.87 3.56
C ASP A 43 7.20 -8.87 3.95
N TYR A 44 6.82 -8.05 4.93
CA TYR A 44 5.42 -7.83 5.26
C TYR A 44 4.75 -6.97 4.18
N SER A 45 3.62 -7.43 3.65
CA SER A 45 2.88 -6.68 2.64
C SER A 45 2.08 -5.54 3.25
N GLN A 46 2.48 -4.29 2.95
CA GLN A 46 1.74 -3.07 3.34
C GLN A 46 1.49 -2.94 4.85
N ILE A 47 2.50 -3.29 5.65
CA ILE A 47 2.42 -3.35 7.12
C ILE A 47 1.90 -2.05 7.75
N GLU A 48 2.33 -0.89 7.25
CA GLU A 48 1.99 0.43 7.80
C GLU A 48 0.49 0.73 7.67
N LEU A 49 -0.09 0.42 6.51
CA LEU A 49 -1.52 0.66 6.27
C LEU A 49 -2.40 -0.37 6.99
N ARG A 50 -1.91 -1.60 7.19
CA ARG A 50 -2.58 -2.62 8.02
C ARG A 50 -2.61 -2.19 9.48
N ALA A 51 -1.50 -1.68 10.00
CA ALA A 51 -1.42 -1.12 11.34
C ALA A 51 -2.33 0.10 11.49
N ALA A 52 -2.37 0.98 10.48
CA ALA A 52 -3.28 2.12 10.45
C ALA A 52 -4.76 1.69 10.49
N ALA A 53 -5.16 0.67 9.71
CA ALA A 53 -6.52 0.13 9.70
C ALA A 53 -6.93 -0.45 11.07
N GLU A 54 -6.04 -1.21 11.73
CA GLU A 54 -6.33 -1.74 13.07
C GLU A 54 -6.43 -0.62 14.11
N ARG A 55 -5.54 0.38 14.04
CA ARG A 55 -5.52 1.48 15.02
C ARG A 55 -6.67 2.46 14.84
N SER A 56 -7.09 2.71 13.60
CA SER A 56 -8.22 3.58 13.26
C SER A 56 -9.56 2.90 13.50
N GLY A 57 -9.62 1.57 13.38
CA GLY A 57 -10.87 0.82 13.46
C GLY A 57 -11.78 1.02 12.23
N ASP A 58 -11.23 1.52 11.11
CA ASP A 58 -11.99 1.74 9.89
C ASP A 58 -12.44 0.40 9.30
N ARG A 59 -13.75 0.13 9.35
CA ARG A 59 -14.35 -1.12 8.88
C ARG A 59 -14.07 -1.37 7.40
N ARG A 60 -14.07 -0.35 6.56
CA ARG A 60 -13.83 -0.48 5.12
C ARG A 60 -12.39 -0.85 4.84
N MET A 61 -11.44 -0.27 5.56
CA MET A 61 -10.03 -0.65 5.46
C MET A 61 -9.79 -2.08 5.96
N ILE A 62 -10.40 -2.44 7.09
CA ILE A 62 -10.29 -3.78 7.67
C ILE A 62 -10.87 -4.83 6.73
N GLU A 63 -12.08 -4.61 6.21
CA GLU A 63 -12.76 -5.50 5.25
C GLU A 63 -11.96 -5.63 3.96
N ALA A 64 -11.43 -4.53 3.42
CA ALA A 64 -10.56 -4.57 2.23
C ALA A 64 -9.35 -5.49 2.45
N TYR A 65 -8.71 -5.43 3.61
CA TYR A 65 -7.59 -6.32 3.92
C TYR A 65 -7.98 -7.76 4.19
N GLN A 66 -9.18 -8.01 4.73
CA GLN A 66 -9.72 -9.35 4.96
C GLN A 66 -10.11 -10.03 3.65
N ASN A 67 -10.57 -9.26 2.65
CA ASN A 67 -10.98 -9.75 1.34
C ASN A 67 -9.84 -9.78 0.30
N ASP A 68 -8.59 -9.47 0.70
CA ASP A 68 -7.43 -9.28 -0.18
C ASP A 68 -7.66 -8.25 -1.30
N GLU A 69 -8.49 -7.24 -1.02
CA GLU A 69 -8.79 -6.15 -1.94
C GLU A 69 -7.63 -5.15 -2.02
N ASP A 70 -7.51 -4.53 -3.19
CA ASP A 70 -6.51 -3.51 -3.43
C ASP A 70 -6.95 -2.16 -2.84
N LEU A 71 -6.50 -1.90 -1.61
CA LEU A 71 -6.85 -0.67 -0.88
C LEU A 71 -6.55 0.62 -1.67
N HIS A 72 -5.49 0.66 -2.47
CA HIS A 72 -5.19 1.87 -3.26
C HIS A 72 -6.16 2.05 -4.43
N ARG A 73 -6.62 0.96 -5.07
CA ARG A 73 -7.70 1.03 -6.07
C ARG A 73 -9.01 1.44 -5.42
N LEU A 74 -9.32 0.89 -4.25
CA LEU A 74 -10.51 1.29 -3.48
C LEU A 74 -10.49 2.78 -3.17
N THR A 75 -9.35 3.29 -2.71
CA THR A 75 -9.17 4.72 -2.44
C THR A 75 -9.33 5.55 -3.72
N ALA A 76 -8.71 5.14 -4.83
CA ALA A 76 -8.82 5.83 -6.11
C ALA A 76 -10.27 5.86 -6.62
N ALA A 77 -10.98 4.73 -6.58
CA ALA A 77 -12.38 4.61 -6.98
C ALA A 77 -13.28 5.56 -6.17
N LEU A 78 -13.04 5.67 -4.87
CA LEU A 78 -13.82 6.55 -3.99
C LEU A 78 -13.57 8.04 -4.24
N ILE A 79 -12.33 8.41 -4.52
CA ILE A 79 -11.97 9.81 -4.77
C ILE A 79 -12.41 10.23 -6.19
N ALA A 80 -12.28 9.33 -7.17
CA ALA A 80 -12.62 9.60 -8.56
C ALA A 80 -14.10 9.36 -8.90
N ASP A 81 -14.88 8.81 -7.96
CA ASP A 81 -16.28 8.42 -8.13
C ASP A 81 -16.51 7.49 -9.34
N LYS A 82 -15.72 6.40 -9.39
CA LYS A 82 -15.74 5.40 -10.47
C LYS A 82 -15.78 3.98 -9.90
N SER A 83 -16.15 3.02 -10.74
CA SER A 83 -16.04 1.60 -10.41
C SER A 83 -14.57 1.15 -10.31
N LEU A 84 -14.28 0.11 -9.52
CA LEU A 84 -12.93 -0.43 -9.32
C LEU A 84 -12.23 -0.85 -10.63
N ASP A 85 -13.02 -1.30 -11.61
CA ASP A 85 -12.54 -1.76 -12.92
C ASP A 85 -12.14 -0.60 -13.83
N GLN A 86 -12.70 0.58 -13.60
CA GLN A 86 -12.42 1.81 -14.35
C GLN A 86 -11.23 2.59 -13.78
N VAL A 87 -10.65 2.15 -12.65
CA VAL A 87 -9.49 2.81 -12.04
C VAL A 87 -8.25 2.59 -12.90
N GLU A 88 -7.70 3.69 -13.40
CA GLU A 88 -6.46 3.70 -14.15
C GLU A 88 -5.23 3.48 -13.25
N LYS A 89 -4.12 3.08 -13.87
CA LYS A 89 -2.85 2.87 -13.15
C LYS A 89 -2.31 4.17 -12.54
N SER A 90 -2.49 5.30 -13.23
CA SER A 90 -2.14 6.64 -12.78
C SER A 90 -2.90 7.02 -11.50
N GLU A 91 -4.22 6.80 -11.50
CA GLU A 91 -5.12 7.01 -10.37
C GLU A 91 -4.72 6.11 -9.19
N ARG A 92 -4.50 4.81 -9.41
CA ARG A 92 -3.98 3.90 -8.37
C ARG A 92 -2.69 4.41 -7.74
N GLN A 93 -1.76 4.93 -8.55
CA GLN A 93 -0.47 5.44 -8.08
C GLN A 93 -0.62 6.74 -7.28
N ALA A 94 -1.52 7.62 -7.69
CA ALA A 94 -1.82 8.85 -6.95
C ALA A 94 -2.51 8.52 -5.61
N ALA A 95 -3.48 7.61 -5.60
CA ALA A 95 -4.14 7.15 -4.38
C ALA A 95 -3.17 6.47 -3.41
N LYS A 96 -2.15 5.78 -3.91
CA LYS A 96 -1.05 5.26 -3.09
C LYS A 96 -0.33 6.38 -2.34
N ALA A 97 0.05 7.46 -3.02
CA ALA A 97 0.71 8.59 -2.37
C ALA A 97 -0.20 9.27 -1.34
N ILE A 98 -1.51 9.37 -1.61
CA ILE A 98 -2.50 9.89 -0.65
C ILE A 98 -2.59 9.02 0.60
N ASN A 99 -2.70 7.70 0.45
CA ASN A 99 -2.82 6.79 1.60
C ASN A 99 -1.62 6.90 2.54
N PHE A 100 -0.40 6.92 1.99
CA PHE A 100 0.80 7.13 2.80
C PHE A 100 0.87 8.55 3.36
N GLY A 101 0.46 9.56 2.59
CA GLY A 101 0.41 10.93 3.06
C GLY A 101 -0.51 11.13 4.26
N LEU A 102 -1.70 10.55 4.21
CA LEU A 102 -2.71 10.67 5.27
C LEU A 102 -2.25 10.02 6.59
N ILE A 103 -1.68 8.80 6.53
CA ILE A 103 -1.21 8.12 7.75
C ILE A 103 -0.01 8.84 8.40
N TYR A 104 0.75 9.60 7.62
CA TYR A 104 1.87 10.42 8.09
C TYR A 104 1.51 11.89 8.31
N ALA A 105 0.23 12.21 8.45
CA ALA A 105 -0.26 13.54 8.75
C ALA A 105 0.18 14.63 7.75
N MET A 106 0.22 14.31 6.45
CA MET A 106 0.14 15.34 5.42
C MET A 106 -1.16 16.12 5.63
N GLY A 107 -1.05 17.40 5.97
CA GLY A 107 -2.18 18.22 6.43
C GLY A 107 -3.35 18.30 5.44
N ALA A 108 -4.51 18.80 5.91
CA ALA A 108 -5.78 18.88 5.17
C ALA A 108 -5.68 19.59 3.80
N LYS A 109 -4.66 20.41 3.57
CA LYS A 109 -4.21 20.81 2.23
C LYS A 109 -3.43 19.65 1.59
N ALA A 110 -4.04 18.48 1.48
CA ALA A 110 -3.53 17.41 0.64
C ALA A 110 -3.73 17.84 -0.82
N GLU A 111 -2.99 18.87 -1.24
CA GLU A 111 -3.01 19.45 -2.58
C GLU A 111 -2.77 18.36 -3.61
N TYR A 112 -2.04 17.31 -3.23
CA TYR A 112 -1.85 16.12 -4.04
C TYR A 112 -3.16 15.42 -4.42
N ALA A 113 -4.14 15.32 -3.52
CA ALA A 113 -5.45 14.74 -3.86
C ALA A 113 -6.25 15.68 -4.76
N TYR A 114 -6.21 16.99 -4.50
CA TYR A 114 -6.89 18.00 -5.31
C TYR A 114 -6.31 18.10 -6.73
N ASN A 115 -4.98 18.18 -6.86
CA ASN A 115 -4.29 18.33 -8.15
C ASN A 115 -4.36 17.06 -9.01
N ASN A 116 -4.38 15.86 -8.41
CA ASN A 116 -4.42 14.61 -9.17
C ASN A 116 -5.84 14.10 -9.44
N PHE A 117 -6.81 14.37 -8.56
CA PHE A 117 -8.17 13.83 -8.68
C PHE A 117 -9.28 14.87 -8.76
N HIS A 118 -8.96 16.17 -8.67
CA HIS A 118 -9.95 17.26 -8.67
C HIS A 118 -11.05 17.08 -7.60
N CYS A 119 -10.73 16.40 -6.50
CA CYS A 119 -11.69 16.08 -5.44
C CYS A 119 -12.03 17.34 -4.63
N ARG A 120 -13.24 17.88 -4.82
CA ARG A 120 -13.78 19.03 -4.07
C ARG A 120 -14.57 18.64 -2.81
N SER A 121 -14.91 17.36 -2.64
CA SER A 121 -15.88 16.88 -1.66
C SER A 121 -15.28 16.48 -0.31
N CYS A 122 -13.95 16.37 -0.17
CA CYS A 122 -13.32 16.06 1.13
C CYS A 122 -13.45 17.17 2.20
N GLY A 123 -14.10 18.30 1.90
CA GLY A 123 -14.23 19.45 2.80
C GLY A 123 -15.60 19.68 3.45
N SER A 124 -16.63 18.89 3.19
CA SER A 124 -18.00 19.26 3.62
C SER A 124 -18.38 18.87 5.05
N ASN A 125 -17.52 18.24 5.86
CA ASN A 125 -17.82 17.88 7.26
C ASN A 125 -16.62 17.99 8.22
N LEU A 126 -15.78 19.02 8.08
CA LEU A 126 -14.73 19.34 9.07
C LEU A 126 -14.94 20.70 9.76
N SER A 127 -16.20 21.10 9.90
CA SER A 127 -16.62 22.21 10.77
C SER A 127 -17.77 21.77 11.68
N ARG A 128 -17.45 20.90 12.64
CA ARG A 128 -18.04 20.84 13.98
C ARG A 128 -17.05 20.22 14.94
#